data_AF-R7EXA1-F1
#
_entry.id   AF-R7EXA1-F1
#
_cell.length_a   1.000
_cell.length_b   1.000
_cell.length_c   1.000
_cell.angle_alpha   90.00
_cell.angle_beta   90.00
_cell.angle_gamma   90.00
#
_symmetry.space_group_name_H-M   'P 1'
#
loop_
_entity.id
_entity.type
_entity.pdbx_description
1 polymer ?
#
loop_
_entity_poly.entity_id
_entity_poly.type
_entity_poly.pdbx_seq_one_letter_code
_entity_poly.pdbx_strand_id
1 'polypeptide(L)'
;MNEEVAQNEPLNPVRLTPPAMPENTSADAYYTEEEEESEEEHPDMSLDVFDEEDEEGENDRSVEGKHPDLSFITINERARFRNNLFNGNKQQFDEAMELLQSLTGFEEARRYLIDDLEWNPAENEIQAEFLDKLYLCFQQAR
;
A
#
# COMPACT_ATOMS: atom_id res chain seq x y z
N MET A 1 -31.68 63.44 22.81
CA MET A 1 -31.31 62.99 24.16
C MET A 1 -31.54 61.49 24.22
N ASN A 2 -30.61 60.55 24.15
CA ASN A 2 -29.18 60.42 23.83
C ASN A 2 -29.09 58.91 23.43
N GLU A 3 -28.64 58.51 22.25
CA GLU A 3 -27.23 58.20 21.92
C GLU A 3 -26.47 57.53 23.08
N GLU A 4 -26.24 56.21 23.00
CA GLU A 4 -24.87 55.71 22.83
C GLU A 4 -24.86 54.22 22.44
N VAL A 5 -23.98 53.94 21.50
CA VAL A 5 -23.79 52.69 20.78
C VAL A 5 -22.75 51.88 21.54
N ALA A 6 -23.05 50.63 21.87
CA ALA A 6 -22.11 49.73 22.53
C ALA A 6 -20.85 49.57 21.65
N GLN A 7 -19.70 49.98 22.19
CA GLN A 7 -18.40 49.91 21.54
C GLN A 7 -17.92 48.45 21.54
N ASN A 8 -17.57 47.95 20.35
CA ASN A 8 -17.06 46.60 20.13
C ASN A 8 -15.54 46.64 20.20
N GLU A 9 -14.93 46.11 21.28
CA GLU A 9 -13.48 45.91 21.39
C GLU A 9 -13.03 44.56 20.77
N PRO A 10 -11.81 44.49 20.21
CA PRO A 10 -11.34 43.30 19.48
C PRO A 10 -10.85 42.17 20.41
N LEU A 11 -11.22 40.94 20.06
CA LEU A 11 -10.81 39.69 20.73
C LEU A 11 -9.29 39.45 20.56
N ASN A 12 -8.55 39.48 21.66
CA ASN A 12 -7.14 39.06 21.74
C ASN A 12 -7.01 37.52 21.86
N PRO A 13 -6.01 36.89 21.22
CA PRO A 13 -5.83 35.44 21.27
C PRO A 13 -5.20 34.99 22.60
N VAL A 14 -5.81 33.98 23.22
CA VAL A 14 -5.36 33.30 24.45
C VAL A 14 -4.03 32.57 24.18
N ARG A 15 -2.95 33.00 24.83
CA ARG A 15 -1.71 32.22 24.96
C ARG A 15 -1.87 31.24 26.14
N LEU A 16 -1.81 29.94 25.86
CA LEU A 16 -1.76 28.89 26.88
C LEU A 16 -0.31 28.74 27.39
N THR A 17 -0.06 29.09 28.65
CA THR A 17 1.18 28.73 29.37
C THR A 17 1.06 27.31 29.95
N PRO A 18 2.11 26.48 29.92
CA PRO A 18 2.07 25.14 30.51
C PRO A 18 2.07 25.17 32.06
N PRO A 19 1.49 24.16 32.73
CA PRO A 19 1.39 24.09 34.19
C PRO A 19 2.69 23.68 34.88
N ALA A 20 2.88 24.18 36.10
CA ALA A 20 4.01 23.94 37.00
C ALA A 20 4.07 22.50 37.54
N MET A 21 5.30 21.98 37.71
CA MET A 21 5.59 20.69 38.37
C MET A 21 5.73 20.88 39.90
N PRO A 22 5.36 19.87 40.73
CA PRO A 22 5.51 19.94 42.18
C PRO A 22 6.94 19.62 42.65
N GLU A 23 7.41 20.33 43.69
CA GLU A 23 8.63 20.04 44.45
C GLU A 23 8.45 18.78 45.32
N ASN A 24 9.44 17.88 45.32
CA ASN A 24 9.54 16.81 46.32
C ASN A 24 10.97 16.76 46.87
N THR A 25 11.06 16.77 48.20
CA THR A 25 12.27 16.87 49.01
C THR A 25 12.75 15.50 49.48
N SER A 26 14.05 15.38 49.74
CA SER A 26 14.65 14.58 50.84
C SER A 26 15.16 13.14 50.58
N ALA A 27 16.43 12.98 50.99
CA ALA A 27 17.10 11.84 51.62
C ALA A 27 17.69 10.68 50.78
N ASP A 28 19.02 10.67 50.76
CA ASP A 28 19.94 9.55 51.02
C ASP A 28 19.64 8.15 50.44
N ALA A 29 20.46 7.74 49.48
CA ALA A 29 20.97 6.37 49.43
C ALA A 29 22.40 6.36 48.84
N TYR A 30 23.29 5.82 49.67
CA TYR A 30 24.73 5.61 49.55
C TYR A 30 25.05 4.27 48.83
N TYR A 31 26.29 4.14 48.30
CA TYR A 31 26.98 2.91 47.81
C TYR A 31 26.42 2.28 46.51
N THR A 32 27.20 1.74 45.55
CA THR A 32 28.65 1.65 45.29
C THR A 32 28.84 1.19 43.82
N GLU A 33 30.08 1.29 43.37
CA GLU A 33 30.82 0.65 42.24
C GLU A 33 30.11 -0.56 41.57
N GLU A 34 30.28 -0.92 40.29
CA GLU A 34 31.51 -1.25 39.55
C GLU A 34 31.18 -1.33 38.04
N GLU A 35 32.25 -1.30 37.25
CA GLU A 35 32.47 -1.70 35.85
C GLU A 35 31.33 -2.45 35.12
N GLU A 36 31.09 -2.11 33.85
CA GLU A 36 31.36 -3.06 32.76
C GLU A 36 31.43 -2.37 31.38
N GLU A 37 32.55 -2.64 30.73
CA GLU A 37 32.86 -2.43 29.32
C GLU A 37 31.91 -3.29 28.48
N SER A 38 31.24 -2.70 27.49
CA SER A 38 30.69 -3.47 26.38
C SER A 38 30.79 -2.65 25.10
N GLU A 39 31.87 -2.89 24.37
CA GLU A 39 31.99 -2.62 22.95
C GLU A 39 30.88 -3.37 22.21
N GLU A 40 29.74 -2.73 21.97
CA GLU A 40 28.74 -3.30 21.05
C GLU A 40 29.07 -2.83 19.64
N GLU A 41 29.89 -3.65 19.00
CA GLU A 41 30.12 -3.73 17.57
C GLU A 41 28.78 -3.53 16.82
N HIS A 42 28.76 -2.53 15.93
CA HIS A 42 27.70 -2.41 14.95
C HIS A 42 27.59 -3.73 14.20
N PRO A 43 26.42 -4.41 14.17
CA PRO A 43 26.23 -5.47 13.22
C PRO A 43 26.26 -4.83 11.83
N ASP A 44 27.37 -5.06 11.12
CA ASP A 44 27.47 -4.97 9.67
C ASP A 44 26.35 -5.85 9.12
N MET A 45 25.19 -5.22 8.86
CA MET A 45 24.14 -5.84 8.07
C MET A 45 24.72 -5.98 6.68
N SER A 46 25.40 -7.10 6.46
CA SER A 46 25.64 -7.67 5.15
C SER A 46 24.32 -7.58 4.41
N LEU A 47 24.27 -6.64 3.47
CA LEU A 47 23.19 -6.48 2.52
C LEU A 47 23.17 -7.78 1.73
N ASP A 48 22.36 -8.74 2.18
CA ASP A 48 21.93 -9.85 1.35
C ASP A 48 21.32 -9.19 0.12
N VAL A 49 22.11 -9.20 -0.95
CA VAL A 49 21.61 -9.06 -2.30
C VAL A 49 20.56 -10.15 -2.38
N PHE A 50 19.29 -9.75 -2.27
CA PHE A 50 18.20 -10.59 -2.69
C PHE A 50 18.50 -10.87 -4.16
N ASP A 51 19.12 -12.02 -4.38
CA ASP A 51 19.02 -12.75 -5.63
C ASP A 51 17.52 -12.94 -5.76
N GLU A 52 16.88 -12.01 -6.48
CA GLU A 52 15.61 -12.30 -7.13
C GLU A 52 15.98 -13.39 -8.13
N GLU A 53 16.10 -14.62 -7.64
CA GLU A 53 15.89 -15.82 -8.42
C GLU A 53 14.54 -15.55 -9.08
N ASP A 54 14.62 -15.20 -10.36
CA ASP A 54 13.56 -15.33 -11.34
C ASP A 54 13.01 -16.73 -11.09
N GLU A 55 11.96 -16.82 -10.27
CA GLU A 55 11.24 -18.05 -10.03
C GLU A 55 10.54 -18.30 -11.37
N GLU A 56 11.30 -18.93 -12.28
CA GLU A 56 10.83 -19.64 -13.45
C GLU A 56 9.91 -20.74 -12.92
N GLY A 57 8.70 -20.33 -12.54
CA GLY A 57 7.59 -21.22 -12.31
C GLY A 57 7.36 -21.95 -13.62
N GLU A 58 7.82 -23.19 -13.66
CA GLU A 58 7.56 -24.20 -14.69
C GLU A 58 6.04 -24.41 -14.85
N ASN A 59 5.33 -23.44 -15.44
CA ASN A 59 4.06 -23.69 -16.07
C ASN A 59 4.34 -24.06 -17.54
N ASP A 60 4.92 -25.24 -17.76
CA ASP A 60 4.71 -26.00 -18.99
C ASP A 60 3.27 -26.52 -19.00
N ARG A 61 2.34 -25.58 -19.03
CA ARG A 61 0.98 -25.79 -19.51
C ARG A 61 1.01 -25.22 -20.90
N SER A 62 1.53 -26.00 -21.84
CA SER A 62 1.32 -25.80 -23.27
C SER A 62 -0.19 -25.85 -23.57
N VAL A 63 -0.94 -24.82 -23.15
CA VAL A 63 -2.27 -24.54 -23.65
C VAL A 63 -2.04 -23.90 -25.02
N GLU A 64 -2.42 -24.63 -26.07
CA GLU A 64 -2.40 -24.15 -27.45
C GLU A 64 -3.21 -22.85 -27.57
N GLY A 65 -2.56 -21.70 -27.37
CA GLY A 65 -3.16 -20.37 -27.40
C GLY A 65 -2.10 -19.30 -27.12
N LYS A 66 -2.25 -18.10 -27.70
CA LYS A 66 -1.42 -16.96 -27.30
C LYS A 66 -1.90 -16.46 -25.93
N HIS A 67 -1.02 -16.49 -24.94
CA HIS A 67 -1.26 -15.84 -23.66
C HIS A 67 -1.36 -14.32 -23.85
N PRO A 68 -2.22 -13.62 -23.09
CA PRO A 68 -2.34 -12.17 -23.16
C PRO A 68 -1.05 -11.51 -22.68
N ASP A 69 -0.54 -10.54 -23.44
CA ASP A 69 0.59 -9.75 -23.01
C ASP A 69 0.14 -8.66 -22.03
N LEU A 70 0.24 -8.94 -20.73
CA LEU A 70 -0.11 -7.98 -19.67
C LEU A 70 0.97 -6.91 -19.44
N SER A 71 2.08 -6.91 -20.19
CA SER A 71 3.10 -5.86 -20.11
C SER A 71 2.58 -4.49 -20.53
N PHE A 72 1.44 -4.45 -21.24
CA PHE A 72 0.73 -3.22 -21.59
C PHE A 72 0.22 -2.45 -20.37
N ILE A 73 0.05 -3.13 -19.23
CA ILE A 73 -0.30 -2.50 -17.95
C ILE A 73 0.99 -2.00 -17.31
N THR A 74 1.18 -0.67 -17.35
CA THR A 74 2.39 -0.03 -16.80
C THR A 74 2.49 -0.22 -15.29
N ILE A 75 3.70 -0.08 -14.74
CA ILE A 75 3.99 -0.21 -13.30
C ILE A 75 3.07 0.69 -12.47
N ASN A 76 2.82 1.93 -12.92
CA ASN A 76 1.94 2.88 -12.24
C ASN A 76 0.49 2.39 -12.20
N GLU A 77 0.02 1.80 -13.29
CA GLU A 77 -1.33 1.25 -13.37
C GLU A 77 -1.45 0.00 -12.50
N ARG A 78 -0.45 -0.89 -12.50
CA ARG A 78 -0.41 -2.05 -11.58
C ARG A 78 -0.51 -1.60 -10.12
N ALA A 79 0.25 -0.57 -9.73
CA ALA A 79 0.19 -0.01 -8.38
C ALA A 79 -1.20 0.57 -8.06
N ARG A 80 -1.80 1.29 -9.01
CA ARG A 80 -3.16 1.85 -8.87
C ARG A 80 -4.21 0.75 -8.74
N PHE A 81 -4.19 -0.25 -9.60
CA PHE A 81 -5.14 -1.37 -9.58
C PHE A 81 -4.98 -2.20 -8.31
N ARG A 82 -3.75 -2.52 -7.90
CA ARG A 82 -3.51 -3.20 -6.62
C ARG A 82 -4.12 -2.44 -5.45
N ASN A 83 -3.86 -1.13 -5.35
CA ASN A 83 -4.33 -0.34 -4.22
C ASN A 83 -5.85 -0.18 -4.19
N ASN A 84 -6.50 -0.06 -5.35
CA ASN A 84 -7.95 0.19 -5.43
C ASN A 84 -8.81 -1.07 -5.51
N LEU A 85 -8.31 -2.15 -6.14
CA LEU A 85 -9.07 -3.38 -6.39
C LEU A 85 -8.76 -4.47 -5.36
N PHE A 86 -7.53 -4.48 -4.82
CA PHE A 86 -7.06 -5.49 -3.86
C PHE A 86 -6.66 -4.88 -2.52
N ASN A 87 -7.08 -3.64 -2.22
CA ASN A 87 -6.73 -2.91 -0.99
C ASN A 87 -5.22 -2.84 -0.69
N GLY A 88 -4.38 -2.86 -1.73
CA GLY A 88 -2.92 -2.85 -1.59
C GLY A 88 -2.31 -4.23 -1.33
N ASN A 89 -3.10 -5.30 -1.29
CA ASN A 89 -2.59 -6.66 -1.12
C ASN A 89 -1.84 -7.10 -2.38
N LYS A 90 -0.51 -7.16 -2.28
CA LYS A 90 0.38 -7.56 -3.39
C LYS A 90 0.16 -9.01 -3.78
N GLN A 91 0.06 -9.92 -2.81
CA GLN A 91 -0.06 -11.35 -3.06
C GLN A 91 -1.32 -11.69 -3.85
N GLN A 92 -2.48 -11.18 -3.42
CA GLN A 92 -3.74 -11.39 -4.15
C GLN A 92 -3.74 -10.80 -5.55
N PHE A 93 -3.09 -9.65 -5.74
CA PHE A 93 -2.96 -9.03 -7.05
C PHE A 93 -2.06 -9.86 -7.98
N ASP A 94 -0.91 -10.32 -7.49
CA ASP A 94 0.02 -11.11 -8.29
C ASP A 94 -0.60 -12.48 -8.66
N GLU A 95 -1.28 -13.15 -7.73
CA GLU A 95 -2.03 -14.39 -8.00
C GLU A 95 -3.11 -14.18 -9.06
N ALA A 96 -3.88 -13.10 -8.96
CA ALA A 96 -4.89 -12.77 -9.97
C ALA A 96 -4.25 -12.49 -11.33
N MET A 97 -3.11 -11.78 -11.37
CA MET A 97 -2.39 -11.49 -12.61
C MET A 97 -1.80 -12.74 -13.25
N GLU A 98 -1.22 -13.65 -12.47
CA GLU A 98 -0.71 -14.94 -12.95
C GLU A 98 -1.84 -15.79 -13.54
N LEU A 99 -2.99 -15.85 -12.85
CA LEU A 99 -4.16 -16.54 -13.37
C LEU A 99 -4.62 -15.91 -14.69
N LEU A 100 -4.73 -14.58 -14.76
CA LEU A 100 -5.11 -13.88 -15.98
C LEU A 100 -4.14 -14.13 -17.14
N GLN A 101 -2.83 -14.27 -16.87
CA GLN A 101 -1.83 -14.65 -17.88
C GLN A 101 -1.98 -16.09 -18.34
N SER A 102 -2.40 -17.00 -17.45
CA SER A 102 -2.61 -18.41 -17.80
C SER A 102 -3.81 -18.63 -18.74
N LEU A 103 -4.76 -17.68 -18.77
CA LEU A 103 -5.97 -17.76 -19.59
C LEU A 103 -5.68 -17.36 -21.04
N THR A 104 -6.32 -18.05 -22.00
CA THR A 104 -6.16 -17.79 -23.44
C THR A 104 -7.29 -16.94 -24.03
N GLY A 105 -8.33 -16.62 -23.23
CA GLY A 105 -9.52 -15.90 -23.68
C GLY A 105 -10.01 -14.84 -22.69
N PHE A 106 -10.41 -13.68 -23.23
CA PHE A 106 -10.99 -12.58 -22.44
C PHE A 106 -12.28 -12.97 -21.71
N GLU A 107 -13.11 -13.82 -22.31
CA GLU A 107 -14.40 -14.22 -21.70
C GLU A 107 -14.20 -14.97 -20.38
N GLU A 108 -13.19 -15.85 -20.34
CA GLU A 108 -12.82 -16.61 -19.14
C GLU A 108 -12.21 -15.70 -18.08
N ALA A 109 -11.34 -14.78 -18.50
CA ALA A 109 -10.73 -13.78 -17.63
C ALA A 109 -11.78 -12.83 -17.02
N ARG A 110 -12.73 -12.35 -17.84
CA ARG A 110 -13.86 -11.54 -17.39
C ARG A 110 -14.72 -12.32 -16.40
N ARG A 111 -14.97 -13.60 -16.66
CA ARG A 111 -15.75 -14.46 -15.79
C ARG A 111 -15.08 -14.63 -14.42
N TYR A 112 -13.78 -14.88 -14.38
CA TYR A 112 -13.02 -14.92 -13.13
C TYR A 112 -13.17 -13.61 -12.32
N LEU A 113 -13.01 -12.46 -12.97
CA LEU A 113 -13.09 -11.17 -12.29
C LEU A 113 -14.50 -10.87 -11.76
N ILE A 114 -15.56 -11.21 -12.51
CA ILE A 114 -16.94 -10.92 -12.12
C ILE A 114 -17.51 -11.98 -11.17
N ASP A 115 -17.27 -13.27 -11.44
CA ASP A 115 -17.86 -14.37 -10.69
C ASP A 115 -17.01 -14.73 -9.45
N ASP A 116 -15.68 -14.89 -9.58
CA ASP A 116 -14.81 -15.32 -8.47
C ASP A 116 -14.39 -14.17 -7.55
N LEU A 117 -14.08 -13.00 -8.12
CA LEU A 117 -13.76 -11.80 -7.33
C LEU A 117 -14.99 -10.93 -7.04
N GLU A 118 -16.18 -11.34 -7.50
CA GLU A 118 -17.44 -10.63 -7.29
C GLU A 118 -17.39 -9.15 -7.75
N TRP A 119 -16.61 -8.85 -8.81
CA TRP A 119 -16.50 -7.48 -9.29
C TRP A 119 -17.78 -7.01 -9.96
N ASN A 120 -18.15 -5.76 -9.67
CA ASN A 120 -19.24 -5.07 -10.32
C ASN A 120 -18.73 -3.84 -11.09
N PRO A 121 -18.28 -4.01 -12.34
CA PRO A 121 -17.78 -2.90 -13.16
C PRO A 121 -18.84 -1.84 -13.47
N ALA A 122 -20.12 -2.11 -13.25
CA ALA A 122 -21.17 -1.09 -13.37
C ALA A 122 -21.18 -0.09 -12.21
N GLU A 123 -20.69 -0.48 -11.03
CA GLU A 123 -20.63 0.35 -9.83
C GLU A 123 -19.22 0.88 -9.54
N ASN A 124 -18.19 0.27 -10.13
CA ASN A 124 -16.79 0.65 -9.90
C ASN A 124 -16.06 0.95 -11.22
N GLU A 125 -15.76 2.23 -11.43
CA GLU A 125 -15.05 2.72 -12.63
C GLU A 125 -13.66 2.07 -12.79
N ILE A 126 -12.95 1.80 -11.69
CA ILE A 126 -11.60 1.23 -11.75
C ILE A 126 -11.65 -0.24 -12.20
N GLN A 127 -12.70 -0.98 -11.79
CA GLN A 127 -12.94 -2.34 -12.29
C GLN A 127 -13.28 -2.33 -13.78
N ALA A 128 -14.09 -1.37 -14.23
CA ALA A 128 -14.39 -1.20 -15.65
C ALA A 128 -13.14 -0.84 -16.47
N GLU A 129 -12.31 0.09 -15.98
CA GLU A 129 -11.03 0.48 -16.62
C GLU A 129 -10.08 -0.71 -16.74
N PHE A 130 -9.99 -1.54 -15.70
CA PHE A 130 -9.16 -2.74 -15.72
C PHE A 130 -9.65 -3.75 -16.77
N LEU A 131 -10.96 -4.00 -16.83
CA LEU A 131 -11.56 -4.91 -17.81
C LEU A 131 -11.37 -4.43 -19.25
N ASP A 132 -11.48 -3.11 -19.50
CA ASP A 132 -11.26 -2.54 -20.83
C ASP A 132 -9.80 -2.73 -21.29
N LYS A 133 -8.85 -2.46 -20.41
CA LYS A 133 -7.42 -2.70 -20.70
C LYS A 133 -7.11 -4.17 -20.91
N LEU A 134 -7.68 -5.04 -20.07
CA LEU A 134 -7.52 -6.47 -20.21
C LEU A 134 -8.07 -6.96 -21.56
N TYR A 135 -9.23 -6.46 -21.97
CA TYR A 135 -9.79 -6.73 -23.30
C TYR A 135 -8.82 -6.33 -24.42
N LEU A 136 -8.21 -5.15 -24.34
CA LEU A 136 -7.20 -4.70 -25.31
C LEU A 136 -5.98 -5.63 -25.34
N CYS A 137 -5.53 -6.15 -24.19
CA CYS A 137 -4.42 -7.10 -24.14
C CYS A 137 -4.76 -8.40 -24.89
N PHE A 138 -5.96 -8.95 -24.68
CA PHE A 138 -6.43 -10.13 -25.40
C PHE A 138 -6.67 -9.89 -26.89
N GLN A 139 -7.06 -8.67 -27.30
CA GLN A 139 -7.19 -8.33 -28.73
C GLN A 139 -5.84 -8.22 -29.44
N GLN A 140 -4.82 -7.68 -28.77
CA GLN A 140 -3.48 -7.52 -29.33
C GLN A 140 -2.67 -8.83 -29.37
N ALA A 141 -3.00 -9.80 -28.51
CA ALA A 141 -2.36 -11.12 -28.48
C ALA A 141 -2.76 -12.04 -29.66
N ARG A 142 -3.62 -11.58 -30.58
CA ARG A 142 -4.22 -12.39 -31.66
C ARG A 142 -3.45 -12.35 -32.98
#